data_AF-A0A7X0HK63-F1
#
_entry.id   AF-A0A7X0HK63-F1
#
_cell.length_a   1.000
_cell.length_b   1.000
_cell.length_c   1.000
_cell.angle_alpha   90.00
_cell.angle_beta   90.00
_cell.angle_gamma   90.00
#
_symmetry.space_group_name_H-M   'P 1'
#
loop_
_entity.id
_entity.type
_entity.pdbx_description
1 polymer ?
#
loop_
_entity_poly.entity_id
_entity_poly.type
_entity_poly.pdbx_seq_one_letter_code
_entity_poly.pdbx_strand_id
1 'polypeptide(L)' 'MSDETPICSAKGCRAAADWVLAWNNPKLHTPERRKTWLACEEHREHLSQFLGVRSFLKDVVTLDDWERERTGPEDPAAGR' A
#
# COMPACT_ATOMS: atom_id res chain seq x y z
N MET A 1 -11.91 -18.33 -5.08
CA MET A 1 -10.91 -17.39 -4.55
C MET A 1 -11.70 -16.24 -3.97
N SER A 2 -11.41 -15.79 -2.75
CA SER A 2 -12.25 -14.79 -2.10
C SER A 2 -12.04 -13.43 -2.77
N ASP A 3 -13.08 -12.99 -3.48
CA ASP A 3 -13.27 -11.66 -4.09
C ASP A 3 -13.50 -10.58 -3.01
N GLU A 4 -12.65 -10.57 -1.97
CA GLU A 4 -12.84 -9.65 -0.86
C GLU A 4 -12.18 -8.30 -1.21
N THR A 5 -13.02 -7.28 -1.40
CA THR A 5 -12.57 -5.91 -1.64
C THR A 5 -11.58 -5.48 -0.56
N PRO A 6 -10.37 -5.03 -0.93
CA PRO A 6 -9.37 -4.64 0.06
C PRO A 6 -9.89 -3.52 0.97
N ILE A 7 -9.69 -3.66 2.29
CA ILE A 7 -10.26 -2.75 3.30
C ILE A 7 -9.20 -1.77 3.80
N CYS A 8 -9.64 -0.54 4.08
CA CYS A 8 -8.82 0.49 4.70
C CYS A 8 -8.16 0.01 6.02
N SER A 9 -6.87 0.31 6.19
CA SER A 9 -6.08 -0.02 7.38
C SER A 9 -6.32 0.91 8.57
N ALA A 10 -7.10 1.98 8.41
CA ALA A 10 -7.46 2.87 9.51
C ALA A 10 -8.24 2.09 10.57
N LYS A 11 -7.90 2.32 11.85
CA LYS A 11 -8.49 1.57 12.96
C LYS A 11 -10.01 1.72 12.97
N GLY A 12 -10.73 0.60 12.83
CA GLY A 12 -12.19 0.56 12.85
C GLY A 12 -12.86 0.97 11.54
N CYS A 13 -12.10 1.37 10.52
CA CYS A 13 -12.64 1.61 9.19
C CYS A 13 -12.96 0.28 8.51
N ARG A 14 -14.05 0.27 7.73
CA ARG A 14 -14.48 -0.88 6.91
C ARG A 14 -14.73 -0.50 5.46
N ALA A 15 -14.38 0.73 5.07
CA ALA A 15 -14.52 1.18 3.70
C ALA A 15 -13.52 0.46 2.79
N ALA A 16 -13.90 0.30 1.52
CA ALA A 16 -13.00 -0.15 0.47
C ALA A 16 -11.79 0.79 0.38
N ALA A 17 -10.62 0.24 0.11
CA ALA A 17 -9.41 1.00 -0.11
C ALA A 17 -9.25 1.34 -1.60
N ASP A 18 -8.85 2.57 -1.86
CA ASP A 18 -8.55 3.07 -3.21
C ASP A 18 -7.06 3.44 -3.35
N TRP A 19 -6.32 3.45 -2.23
CA TRP A 19 -4.95 3.93 -2.13
C TRP A 19 -4.06 2.96 -1.36
N VAL A 20 -2.79 2.92 -1.76
CA VAL A 20 -1.71 2.23 -1.06
C VAL A 20 -0.68 3.26 -0.61
N LEU A 21 -0.37 3.25 0.69
CA LEU A 21 0.68 4.06 1.29
C LEU A 21 1.89 3.15 1.55
N ALA A 22 2.95 3.32 0.76
CA ALA A 22 4.21 2.63 0.99
C ALA A 22 5.03 3.38 2.05
N TRP A 23 5.53 2.66 3.05
CA TRP A 23 6.26 3.26 4.16
C TRP A 23 7.40 2.41 4.69
N ASN A 24 8.37 3.06 5.33
CA ASN A 24 9.53 2.42 5.95
C ASN A 24 9.84 3.13 7.27
N ASN A 25 10.00 2.36 8.35
CA ASN A 25 10.53 2.87 9.61
C ASN A 25 12.05 2.57 9.66
N PRO A 26 12.93 3.55 9.44
CA PRO A 26 14.37 3.33 9.33
C PRO A 26 15.01 2.87 10.65
N LYS A 27 14.29 3.00 11.79
CA LYS A 27 14.77 2.47 13.08
C LYS A 27 14.63 0.95 13.17
N LEU A 28 13.76 0.34 12.36
CA LEU A 28 13.42 -1.09 12.44
C LEU A 28 13.65 -1.85 11.13
N HIS A 29 13.75 -1.16 10.00
CA HIS A 29 13.75 -1.76 8.67
C HIS A 29 14.94 -1.23 7.86
N THR A 30 15.53 -2.10 7.04
CA THR A 30 16.52 -1.68 6.03
C THR A 30 15.89 -0.69 5.05
N PRO A 31 16.67 0.17 4.39
CA PRO A 31 16.15 1.14 3.42
C PRO A 31 15.33 0.53 2.28
N GLU A 32 15.67 -0.69 1.84
CA GLU A 32 14.95 -1.40 0.78
C GLU A 32 13.59 -1.95 1.22
N ARG A 33 13.40 -2.19 2.53
CA ARG A 33 12.19 -2.85 3.03
C ARG A 33 11.03 -1.88 3.14
N ARG A 34 10.02 -2.01 2.28
CA ARG A 34 8.78 -1.22 2.34
C ARG A 34 7.63 -2.05 2.88
N LYS A 35 6.86 -1.48 3.80
CA LYS A 35 5.54 -1.97 4.20
C LYS A 35 4.47 -1.17 3.49
N THR A 36 3.26 -1.71 3.44
CA THR A 36 2.09 -1.05 2.84
C THR A 36 0.96 -0.93 3.85
N TRP A 37 0.23 0.18 3.77
CA TRP A 37 -1.09 0.35 4.37
C TRP A 37 -2.08 0.69 3.27
N LEU A 38 -3.30 0.20 3.40
CA LEU A 38 -4.40 0.51 2.49
C LEU A 38 -5.24 1.66 3.04
N ALA A 39 -5.74 2.53 2.17
CA ALA A 39 -6.56 3.66 2.58
C ALA A 39 -7.75 3.88 1.63
N CYS A 40 -8.93 4.14 2.22
CA CYS A 40 -10.02 4.76 1.49
C CYS A 40 -9.72 6.25 1.27
N GLU A 41 -10.50 6.90 0.40
CA GLU A 41 -10.38 8.34 0.12
C GLU A 41 -10.38 9.20 1.41
N GLU A 42 -11.29 8.94 2.35
CA GLU A 42 -11.42 9.68 3.62
C GLU A 42 -10.17 9.62 4.50
N HIS A 43 -9.50 8.46 4.56
CA HIS A 43 -8.39 8.22 5.49
C HIS A 43 -7.01 8.40 4.87
N ARG A 44 -6.92 8.58 3.54
CA ARG A 44 -5.66 8.72 2.81
C ARG A 44 -4.79 9.83 3.39
N GLU A 45 -5.35 11.02 3.58
CA GLU A 45 -4.60 12.20 4.03
C GLU A 45 -4.14 12.05 5.48
N HIS A 46 -5.02 11.57 6.36
CA HIS A 46 -4.68 11.33 7.77
C HIS A 46 -3.52 10.35 7.91
N LEU A 47 -3.58 9.20 7.23
CA LEU A 47 -2.52 8.19 7.31
C LEU A 47 -1.21 8.69 6.69
N SER A 48 -1.29 9.45 5.60
CA SER A 48 -0.12 10.07 4.96
C SER A 48 0.55 11.08 5.89
N GLN A 49 -0.21 11.94 6.55
CA GLN A 49 0.32 12.89 7.54
C GLN A 49 0.97 12.16 8.72
N PHE A 50 0.32 11.12 9.25
CA PHE A 50 0.86 10.31 10.34
C PHE A 50 2.24 9.70 10.00
N LEU A 51 2.40 9.19 8.78
CA LEU A 51 3.66 8.64 8.30
C LEU A 51 4.67 9.74 7.95
N GLY A 52 4.20 10.86 7.39
CA GLY A 52 5.01 11.99 6.92
C GLY A 52 5.72 12.73 8.06
N VAL A 53 5.03 13.02 9.16
CA VAL A 53 5.65 13.69 10.34
C VAL A 53 6.80 12.89 10.97
N ARG A 54 6.89 11.59 10.66
CA ARG A 54 7.96 10.68 11.13
C ARG A 54 8.98 10.35 10.05
N SER A 55 8.84 10.95 8.87
CA SER A 55 9.63 10.64 7.66
C SER A 55 9.58 9.17 7.26
N PHE A 56 8.47 8.48 7.56
CA PHE A 56 8.27 7.08 7.22
C PHE A 56 7.62 6.89 5.86
N LEU A 57 6.82 7.86 5.41
CA LEU A 57 6.13 7.79 4.12
C LEU A 57 7.15 7.76 2.98
N LYS A 58 6.94 6.84 2.04
CA LYS A 58 7.78 6.69 0.84
C LYS A 58 7.00 7.00 -0.42
N ASP A 59 5.77 6.51 -0.52
CA ASP A 59 4.93 6.73 -1.69
C ASP A 59 3.45 6.62 -1.35
N VAL A 60 2.63 7.21 -2.19
CA VAL A 60 1.17 7.12 -2.16
C VAL A 60 0.68 6.91 -3.59
N VAL A 61 0.21 5.69 -3.88
CA VAL A 61 -0.27 5.30 -5.21
C VAL A 61 -1.71 4.81 -5.12
N THR A 62 -2.41 4.76 -6.26
CA THR A 62 -3.74 4.13 -6.30
C THR A 62 -3.61 2.62 -6.08
N LEU A 63 -4.67 2.00 -5.56
CA LEU A 63 -4.72 0.56 -5.40
C LEU A 63 -4.61 -0.15 -6.77
N ASP A 64 -5.28 0.36 -7.79
CA ASP A 64 -5.23 -0.16 -9.17
C ASP A 64 -3.80 -0.18 -9.72
N ASP A 65 -3.08 0.94 -9.62
CA ASP A 65 -1.69 1.03 -10.08
C ASP A 65 -0.81 0.02 -9.36
N TRP A 66 -0.95 -0.07 -8.04
CA TRP A 66 -0.17 -0.99 -7.22
C TRP A 66 -0.47 -2.47 -7.53
N GLU A 67 -1.73 -2.81 -7.78
CA GLU A 67 -2.14 -4.17 -8.17
C GLU A 67 -1.62 -4.54 -9.56
N ARG A 68 -1.66 -3.61 -10.52
CA ARG A 68 -1.08 -3.79 -11.86
C ARG A 68 0.42 -4.03 -11.82
N GLU A 69 1.15 -3.28 -10.99
CA GLU A 69 2.60 -3.46 -10.81
C GLU A 69 2.94 -4.79 -10.13
N ARG A 70 2.12 -5.24 -9.17
CA ARG A 70 2.32 -6.54 -8.49
C ARG A 70 1.98 -7.73 -9.36
N THR A 71 0.95 -7.59 -10.19
CA THR A 71 0.43 -8.62 -11.08
C THR A 71 0.98 -8.40 -12.49
N GLY A 72 2.19 -7.84 -12.60
CA GLY A 72 2.88 -7.67 -13.88
C GLY A 72 2.76 -8.95 -14.73
N PRO A 73 2.76 -8.83 -16.07
CA PRO A 73 2.43 -9.97 -16.93
C PRO A 73 3.23 -11.19 -16.49
N GLU A 74 2.55 -12.28 -16.13
CA GLU A 74 3.21 -13.58 -15.98
C GLU A 74 3.98 -13.78 -17.28
N ASP A 75 5.31 -13.75 -17.23
CA ASP A 75 6.14 -13.98 -18.40
C ASP A 75 6.01 -15.46 -18.75
N PRO A 76 5.31 -15.84 -19.85
CA PRO A 76 5.14 -17.24 -20.19
C PRO A 76 6.46 -17.88 -20.66
N ALA A 77 7.56 -17.12 -20.76
CA ALA A 77 8.86 -17.58 -21.22
C ALA A 77 9.87 -17.92 -20.09
N ALA A 78 9.52 -17.78 -18.81
CA ALA A 78 10.41 -18.14 -17.69
C ALA A 78 10.53 -19.67 -17.43
N GLY A 79 10.09 -20.49 -18.39
CA GLY A 79 10.18 -21.95 -18.36
C GLY A 79 10.82 -22.49 -19.64
N ARG A 80 12.14 -22.39 -19.77
CA ARG A 80 12.94 -23.29 -20.60
C ARG A 80 14.30 -23.54 -19.96
#